data_AF-A0A161JNC4-F1
#
_entry.id   AF-A0A161JNC4-F1
#
_cell.length_a   1.000
_cell.length_b   1.000
_cell.length_c   1.000
_cell.angle_alpha   90.00
_cell.angle_beta   90.00
_cell.angle_gamma   90.00
#
_symmetry.space_group_name_H-M   'P 1'
#
loop_
_entity.id
_entity.type
_entity.pdbx_description
1 polymer ?
#
loop_
_entity_poly.entity_id
_entity_poly.type
_entity_poly.pdbx_seq_one_letter_code
_entity_poly.pdbx_strand_id
1 'polypeptide(L)'
;MSSAKKKPAPERMHYIDGYIPVAYNSPHSSLERSATWLGMGFLLTALAGVGAILFAVGANSVGQQQEHWVLYAIIGAVFAVLFLVIGTVLIKIGRAPYHRYVKETGREH
;
A
#
# COMPACT_ATOMS: atom_id res chain seq x y z
N MET A 1 -18.23 -24.53 27.66
CA MET A 1 -17.46 -23.34 27.23
C MET A 1 -17.91 -22.98 25.83
N SER A 2 -18.52 -21.80 25.67
CA SER A 2 -19.16 -21.36 24.43
C SER A 2 -18.10 -21.12 23.36
N SER A 3 -18.05 -21.97 22.33
CA SER A 3 -17.26 -21.74 21.13
C SER A 3 -17.89 -20.57 20.38
N ALA A 4 -17.32 -19.38 20.56
CA ALA A 4 -17.72 -18.20 19.82
C ALA A 4 -17.63 -18.51 18.33
N LYS A 5 -18.79 -18.62 17.66
CA LYS A 5 -18.89 -18.73 16.20
C LYS A 5 -18.17 -17.54 15.58
N LYS A 6 -16.88 -17.70 15.23
CA LYS A 6 -16.19 -16.81 14.31
C LYS A 6 -17.06 -16.73 13.07
N LYS A 7 -17.52 -15.52 12.72
CA LYS A 7 -18.26 -15.29 11.47
C LYS A 7 -17.44 -15.94 10.34
N PRO A 8 -18.04 -16.81 9.51
CA PRO A 8 -17.29 -17.42 8.44
C PRO A 8 -16.79 -16.30 7.53
N ALA A 9 -15.48 -16.22 7.37
CA ALA A 9 -14.91 -15.38 6.33
C ALA A 9 -15.57 -15.83 5.00
N PRO A 10 -15.98 -14.89 4.13
CA PRO A 10 -16.56 -15.23 2.82
C PRO A 10 -15.58 -16.01 1.91
N GLU A 11 -14.37 -16.25 2.40
CA GLU A 11 -13.22 -16.84 1.73
C GLU A 11 -12.99 -18.31 2.14
N ARG A 12 -14.00 -19.01 2.67
CA ARG A 12 -13.89 -20.45 2.94
C ARG A 12 -13.66 -21.21 1.64
N MET A 13 -12.40 -21.46 1.32
CA MET A 13 -11.96 -22.09 0.09
C MET A 13 -12.21 -23.59 0.13
N HIS A 14 -13.15 -24.05 -0.70
CA HIS A 14 -13.21 -25.43 -1.15
C HIS A 14 -12.22 -25.59 -2.32
N TYR A 15 -10.92 -25.52 -2.05
CA TYR A 15 -9.96 -25.96 -3.06
C TYR A 15 -10.02 -27.48 -3.19
N ILE A 16 -9.88 -27.99 -4.41
CA ILE A 16 -9.67 -29.42 -4.63
C ILE A 16 -8.38 -29.80 -3.91
N ASP A 17 -8.39 -30.97 -3.27
CA ASP A 17 -7.23 -31.44 -2.53
C ASP A 17 -6.01 -31.57 -3.49
N GLY A 18 -4.86 -31.03 -3.07
CA GLY A 18 -3.67 -30.90 -3.92
C GLY A 18 -3.64 -29.71 -4.89
N TYR A 19 -4.71 -28.93 -5.03
CA TYR A 19 -4.71 -27.73 -5.87
C TYR A 19 -4.04 -26.54 -5.16
N ILE A 20 -3.03 -25.96 -5.80
CA ILE A 20 -2.41 -24.71 -5.37
C ILE A 20 -2.96 -23.59 -6.25
N PRO A 21 -3.78 -22.67 -5.72
CA PRO A 21 -4.32 -21.57 -6.51
C PRO A 21 -3.19 -20.67 -6.99
N VAL A 22 -3.23 -20.26 -8.26
CA VAL A 22 -2.32 -19.23 -8.78
C VAL A 22 -2.61 -17.89 -8.10
N ALA A 23 -1.55 -17.12 -7.80
CA ALA A 23 -1.67 -15.89 -7.02
C ALA A 23 -2.70 -14.90 -7.59
N TYR A 24 -2.76 -14.78 -8.93
CA TYR A 24 -3.65 -13.84 -9.63
C TYR A 24 -5.15 -14.17 -9.45
N ASN A 25 -5.55 -15.42 -9.70
CA ASN A 25 -6.96 -15.86 -9.66
C ASN A 25 -7.42 -16.38 -8.28
N SER A 26 -6.61 -16.19 -7.24
CA SER A 26 -7.00 -16.59 -5.89
C SER A 26 -8.04 -15.62 -5.30
N PRO A 27 -9.10 -16.08 -4.61
CA PRO A 27 -10.04 -15.17 -3.94
C PRO A 27 -9.40 -14.27 -2.86
N HIS A 28 -8.23 -14.68 -2.34
CA HIS A 28 -7.38 -13.91 -1.42
C HIS A 28 -6.34 -13.03 -2.13
N SER A 29 -6.39 -12.95 -3.46
CA SER A 29 -5.47 -12.14 -4.26
C SER A 29 -5.58 -10.68 -3.87
N SER A 30 -4.45 -10.07 -3.51
CA SER A 30 -4.38 -8.63 -3.30
C SER A 30 -4.47 -7.86 -4.61
N LEU A 31 -4.23 -8.48 -5.77
CA LEU A 31 -4.34 -7.81 -7.08
C LEU A 31 -5.80 -7.52 -7.45
N GLU A 32 -6.76 -8.31 -6.99
CA GLU A 32 -8.19 -8.06 -7.25
C GLU A 32 -8.78 -6.98 -6.32
N ARG A 33 -7.98 -6.43 -5.40
CA ARG A 33 -8.43 -5.43 -4.43
C ARG A 33 -8.07 -4.03 -4.93
N SER A 34 -9.08 -3.21 -5.19
CA SER A 34 -8.90 -1.79 -5.56
C SER A 34 -8.05 -1.03 -4.53
N ALA A 35 -8.14 -1.40 -3.25
CA ALA A 35 -7.30 -0.82 -2.20
C ALA A 35 -5.79 -1.01 -2.46
N THR A 36 -5.36 -2.17 -2.96
CA THR A 36 -3.95 -2.43 -3.27
C THR A 36 -3.49 -1.55 -4.43
N TRP A 37 -4.30 -1.42 -5.48
CA TRP A 37 -4.01 -0.57 -6.64
C TRP A 37 -3.94 0.91 -6.29
N LEU A 38 -4.93 1.41 -5.53
CA LEU A 38 -4.92 2.77 -5.02
C LEU A 38 -3.72 3.01 -4.11
N GLY A 39 -3.38 2.04 -3.27
CA GLY A 39 -2.21 2.11 -2.41
C GLY A 39 -0.90 2.24 -3.20
N MET A 40 -0.70 1.41 -4.24
CA MET A 40 0.45 1.52 -5.15
C MET A 40 0.46 2.85 -5.91
N GLY A 41 -0.70 3.31 -6.37
CA GLY A 41 -0.86 4.62 -7.01
C GLY A 41 -0.44 5.76 -6.09
N PHE A 42 -0.85 5.75 -4.82
CA PHE A 42 -0.44 6.75 -3.84
C PHE A 42 1.05 6.69 -3.51
N LEU A 43 1.66 5.51 -3.44
CA LEU A 43 3.12 5.41 -3.29
C LEU A 43 3.85 6.03 -4.49
N LEU A 44 3.35 5.83 -5.71
CA LEU A 44 3.92 6.46 -6.91
C LEU A 44 3.73 7.98 -6.89
N THR A 45 2.55 8.46 -6.51
CA THR A 45 2.25 9.89 -6.39
C THR A 45 3.15 10.60 -5.37
N ALA A 46 3.58 9.92 -4.31
CA ALA A 46 4.51 10.49 -3.33
C ALA A 46 5.85 10.94 -3.96
N LEU A 47 6.25 10.36 -5.09
CA LEU A 47 7.44 10.76 -5.84
C LEU A 47 7.36 12.22 -6.33
N ALA A 48 6.16 12.74 -6.62
CA ALA A 48 5.98 14.14 -6.97
C ALA A 48 6.36 15.07 -5.80
N GLY A 49 6.06 14.68 -4.56
CA GLY A 49 6.49 15.40 -3.37
C GLY A 49 8.01 15.40 -3.20
N VAL A 50 8.66 14.26 -3.48
CA VAL A 50 10.13 14.16 -3.51
C VAL A 50 10.72 15.09 -4.58
N GLY A 51 10.11 15.16 -5.77
CA GLY A 51 10.51 16.08 -6.83
C GLY A 51 10.43 17.55 -6.40
N ALA A 52 9.39 17.95 -5.67
CA ALA A 52 9.26 19.30 -5.13
C ALA A 52 10.36 19.64 -4.10
N ILE A 53 10.77 18.67 -3.27
CA ILE A 53 11.89 18.84 -2.35
C ILE A 53 13.21 19.02 -3.13
N LEU A 54 13.46 18.18 -4.14
CA LEU A 54 14.65 18.29 -4.97
C LEU A 54 14.72 19.64 -5.68
N PHE A 55 13.59 20.13 -6.20
CA PHE A 55 13.48 21.46 -6.78
C PHE A 55 13.83 22.54 -5.75
N ALA A 56 13.27 22.47 -4.54
CA ALA A 56 13.53 23.44 -3.49
C ALA A 56 15.01 23.48 -3.07
N VAL A 57 15.65 22.32 -2.93
CA VAL A 57 17.09 22.21 -2.62
C VAL A 57 17.92 22.79 -3.77
N GLY A 58 17.57 22.47 -5.02
CA GLY A 58 18.20 23.05 -6.20
C GLY A 58 18.08 24.58 -6.24
N ALA A 59 16.88 25.10 -6.00
CA ALA A 59 16.59 26.53 -5.97
C ALA A 59 17.33 27.28 -4.86
N ASN A 60 17.65 26.61 -3.75
CA ASN A 60 18.49 27.17 -2.69
C ASN A 60 20.00 27.15 -3.03
N SER A 61 20.42 26.30 -3.96
CA SER A 61 21.84 26.08 -4.28
C SER A 61 22.37 26.93 -5.42
N VAL A 62 21.50 27.46 -6.28
CA VAL A 62 21.88 28.28 -7.45
C VAL A 62 21.72 29.77 -7.12
N GLY A 63 22.60 30.62 -7.68
CA GLY A 63 22.70 32.06 -7.35
C GLY A 63 21.47 32.93 -7.71
N GLN A 64 20.40 32.32 -8.24
CA GLN A 64 19.08 32.91 -8.42
C GLN A 64 18.13 32.19 -7.45
N GLN A 65 18.19 32.58 -6.18
CA GLN A 65 17.41 31.95 -5.12
C GLN A 65 15.94 32.29 -5.28
N GLN A 66 15.09 31.27 -5.45
CA GLN A 66 13.64 31.47 -5.46
C GLN A 66 13.17 31.90 -4.07
N GLU A 67 12.45 33.02 -3.95
CA GLU A 67 12.05 33.63 -2.67
C GLU A 67 11.26 32.67 -1.76
N HIS A 68 10.57 31.70 -2.36
CA HIS A 68 9.69 30.76 -1.66
C HIS A 68 10.17 29.30 -1.69
N TRP A 69 11.47 29.06 -1.90
CA TRP A 69 12.01 27.69 -1.97
C TRP A 69 11.69 26.86 -0.71
N VAL A 70 11.72 27.45 0.48
CA VAL A 70 11.38 26.77 1.75
C VAL A 70 9.92 26.29 1.75
N LEU A 71 9.00 27.11 1.24
CA LEU A 71 7.59 26.75 1.15
C LEU A 71 7.39 25.55 0.22
N TYR A 72 8.08 25.51 -0.92
CA TYR A 72 8.06 24.35 -1.81
C TYR A 72 8.63 23.08 -1.16
N ALA A 73 9.69 23.20 -0.36
CA ALA A 73 10.24 22.08 0.40
C ALA A 73 9.23 21.53 1.41
N ILE A 74 8.53 22.40 2.15
CA ILE A 74 7.52 21.99 3.14
C ILE A 74 6.35 21.30 2.45
N ILE A 75 5.81 21.88 1.36
CA ILE A 75 4.71 21.28 0.60
C ILE A 75 5.13 19.91 0.07
N GLY A 76 6.32 19.80 -0.53
CA GLY A 76 6.86 18.54 -1.02
C GLY A 76 7.00 17.48 0.07
N ALA A 77 7.53 17.85 1.24
CA ALA A 77 7.70 16.95 2.37
C ALA A 77 6.36 16.46 2.93
N VAL A 78 5.41 17.36 3.18
CA VAL A 78 4.07 17.00 3.68
C VAL A 78 3.35 16.10 2.68
N PHE A 79 3.39 16.45 1.39
CA PHE A 79 2.78 15.68 0.33
C PHE A 79 3.39 14.27 0.23
N ALA A 80 4.73 14.16 0.19
CA ALA A 80 5.41 12.87 0.13
C ALA A 80 5.07 11.98 1.32
N VAL A 81 5.14 12.50 2.54
CA VAL A 81 4.84 11.73 3.76
C VAL A 81 3.37 11.28 3.79
N LEU A 82 2.43 12.19 3.47
CA LEU A 82 1.01 11.88 3.47
C LEU A 82 0.69 10.73 2.51
N PHE A 83 1.14 10.81 1.26
CA PHE A 83 0.88 9.80 0.26
C PHE A 83 1.63 8.48 0.50
N LEU A 84 2.83 8.53 1.08
CA LEU A 84 3.55 7.34 1.55
C LEU A 84 2.77 6.59 2.64
N VAL A 85 2.27 7.32 3.65
CA VAL A 85 1.52 6.73 4.77
C VAL A 85 0.21 6.14 4.27
N ILE A 86 -0.57 6.93 3.51
CA ILE A 86 -1.85 6.48 2.94
C ILE A 86 -1.63 5.26 2.05
N GLY A 87 -0.68 5.32 1.13
CA GLY A 87 -0.36 4.22 0.21
C GLY A 87 0.02 2.93 0.95
N THR A 88 0.88 3.04 1.96
CA THR A 88 1.31 1.90 2.78
C THR A 88 0.14 1.29 3.56
N VAL A 89 -0.73 2.11 4.15
CA VAL A 89 -1.91 1.64 4.88
C VAL A 89 -2.88 0.93 3.94
N LEU A 90 -3.16 1.49 2.76
CA LEU A 90 -4.04 0.88 1.78
C LEU A 90 -3.51 -0.49 1.29
N ILE A 91 -2.21 -0.60 1.04
CA ILE A 91 -1.58 -1.88 0.68
C ILE A 91 -1.71 -2.89 1.82
N LYS A 92 -1.48 -2.49 3.07
CA LYS A 92 -1.66 -3.38 4.23
C LYS A 92 -3.10 -3.90 4.32
N ILE A 93 -4.09 -3.04 4.08
CA ILE A 93 -5.51 -3.43 4.06
C ILE A 93 -5.78 -4.39 2.90
N GLY A 94 -5.30 -4.09 1.68
CA GLY A 94 -5.47 -4.94 0.51
C GLY A 94 -4.83 -6.33 0.65
N ARG A 95 -3.73 -6.44 1.43
CA ARG A 95 -3.02 -7.70 1.72
C ARG A 95 -3.56 -8.47 2.92
N ALA A 96 -4.49 -7.90 3.69
CA ALA A 96 -5.01 -8.54 4.91
C ALA A 96 -5.69 -9.92 4.66
N PRO A 97 -6.49 -10.13 3.59
CA PRO A 97 -7.09 -11.43 3.29
C PRO A 97 -6.05 -12.52 3.04
N TYR A 98 -5.04 -12.24 2.22
CA TYR A 98 -3.91 -13.14 1.97
C TYR A 98 -3.21 -13.55 3.28
N HIS A 99 -2.93 -12.60 4.18
CA HIS A 99 -2.31 -12.93 5.46
C HIS A 99 -3.21 -13.76 6.39
N ARG A 100 -4.54 -13.67 6.25
CA ARG A 100 -5.48 -14.56 6.97
C ARG A 100 -5.44 -15.96 6.38
N TYR A 101 -5.47 -16.07 5.05
CA TYR A 101 -5.33 -17.34 4.33
C TYR A 101 -4.06 -18.12 4.73
N VAL A 102 -2.90 -17.45 4.74
CA VAL A 102 -1.62 -18.04 5.17
C VAL A 102 -1.69 -18.57 6.61
N LYS A 103 -2.25 -17.79 7.53
CA LYS A 103 -2.39 -18.18 8.95
C LYS A 103 -3.34 -19.36 9.15
N GLU A 104 -4.40 -19.46 8.35
CA GLU A 104 -5.41 -20.51 8.47
C GLU A 104 -4.96 -21.82 7.84
N THR A 105 -4.19 -21.75 6.76
CA THR A 105 -3.75 -22.94 6.02
C THR A 105 -2.37 -23.43 6.43
N GLY A 106 -1.61 -22.66 7.21
CA GLY A 106 -0.22 -22.97 7.54
C GLY A 106 0.69 -22.98 6.32
N ARG A 107 0.20 -22.54 5.15
CA ARG A 107 1.01 -22.32 3.96
C ARG A 107 1.84 -21.07 4.17
N GLU A 108 2.99 -21.26 4.79
CA GLU A 108 4.14 -20.43 4.52
C GLU A 108 4.50 -20.64 3.05
N HIS A 109 4.70 -19.55 2.31
CA HIS A 109 5.41 -19.66 1.04
C HIS A 109 6.82 -20.19 1.30
#